data_AF-A0A2I1HZV3-F1
#
_entry.id   AF-A0A2I1HZV3-F1
#
_cell.length_a   1.000
_cell.length_b   1.000
_cell.length_c   1.000
_cell.angle_alpha   90.00
_cell.angle_beta   90.00
_cell.angle_gamma   90.00
#
_symmetry.space_group_name_H-M   'P 1'
#
loop_
_entity.id
_entity.type
_entity.pdbx_description
1 polymer ?
#
loop_
_entity_poly.entity_id
_entity_poly.type
_entity_poly.pdbx_seq_one_letter_code
_entity_poly.pdbx_strand_id
1 'polypeptide(L)'
;MTDPNAPLREVRRWMRVSTPVNKAASSGLRGRLPQIAGPLMIGALGVGALGAGIAWRALSSTRGTGRTQRFVDLATAALDSGFPVRAHDADAGEARAPRRVVHVEVGEGFGRPSLVSIDVVVASSDFLSEHEAATRALDAITRATWNNPEMAPVSVRARVLLAHDEAGDLEAPGAQTDTVVDMSALGFADEIARPDELYDRYGAPECDPAWRP
;
A
#
# COMPACT_ATOMS: atom_id res chain seq x y z
N MET A 1 -21.97 -14.68 74.05
CA MET A 1 -20.80 -13.78 74.18
C MET A 1 -20.05 -13.83 72.86
N THR A 2 -20.38 -12.91 71.95
CA THR A 2 -19.63 -11.67 71.60
C THR A 2 -18.41 -11.98 70.72
N ASP A 3 -18.13 -11.35 69.58
CA ASP A 3 -18.81 -10.38 68.69
C ASP A 3 -17.99 -10.41 67.38
N PRO A 4 -18.57 -10.16 66.19
CA PRO A 4 -17.91 -10.15 64.89
C PRO A 4 -17.38 -8.74 64.57
N ASN A 5 -16.08 -8.60 64.29
CA ASN A 5 -15.60 -7.38 63.63
C ASN A 5 -14.25 -7.56 62.93
N ALA A 6 -14.31 -7.33 61.62
CA ALA A 6 -13.42 -6.49 60.85
C ALA A 6 -12.46 -7.18 59.84
N PRO A 7 -12.38 -6.62 58.62
CA PRO A 7 -12.11 -7.36 57.39
C PRO A 7 -10.87 -6.81 56.66
N LEU A 8 -10.59 -7.29 55.44
CA LEU A 8 -9.74 -6.65 54.43
C LEU A 8 -8.24 -6.51 54.75
N ARG A 9 -7.52 -7.63 54.70
CA ARG A 9 -6.07 -7.63 54.41
C ARG A 9 -5.75 -8.73 53.41
N GLU A 10 -5.81 -8.39 52.12
CA GLU A 10 -4.89 -8.85 51.06
C GLU A 10 -5.37 -8.40 49.66
N VAL A 11 -5.57 -7.09 49.49
CA VAL A 11 -5.69 -6.45 48.17
C VAL A 11 -4.53 -5.46 48.00
N ARG A 12 -3.29 -5.95 48.14
CA ARG A 12 -2.07 -5.14 47.94
C ARG A 12 -0.98 -5.91 47.20
N ARG A 13 -1.31 -6.48 46.04
CA ARG A 13 -0.31 -6.97 45.07
C ARG A 13 -0.59 -6.53 43.63
N TRP A 14 -1.10 -5.32 43.47
CA TRP A 14 -1.23 -4.65 42.18
C TRP A 14 -0.89 -3.17 42.35
N MET A 15 0.39 -2.85 42.45
CA MET A 15 0.92 -1.50 42.28
C MET A 15 2.44 -1.57 42.26
N ARG A 16 3.00 -1.63 41.04
CA ARG A 16 4.30 -1.12 40.58
C ARG A 16 4.77 -1.93 39.38
N VAL A 17 4.21 -1.62 38.22
CA VAL A 17 5.00 -1.66 36.99
C VAL A 17 4.76 -0.33 36.30
N SER A 18 5.85 0.42 36.24
CA SER A 18 5.97 1.82 35.93
C SER A 18 5.70 2.05 34.44
N THR A 19 4.78 2.94 34.12
CA THR A 19 4.70 3.55 32.78
C THR A 19 5.95 4.39 32.56
N PRO A 20 6.76 4.17 31.50
CA PRO A 20 7.89 5.04 31.21
C PRO A 20 7.38 6.42 30.79
N VAL A 21 7.54 7.39 31.68
CA VAL A 21 7.32 8.82 31.44
C VAL A 21 8.57 9.35 30.76
N ASN A 22 8.57 9.51 29.44
CA ASN A 22 9.57 10.36 28.78
C ASN A 22 9.19 11.82 29.02
N LYS A 23 9.49 12.33 30.22
CA LYS A 23 9.56 13.76 30.48
C LYS A 23 11.01 14.20 30.29
N ALA A 24 11.15 15.13 29.36
CA ALA A 24 12.36 15.83 28.96
C ALA A 24 13.40 16.01 30.08
N ALA A 25 14.60 15.49 29.83
CA ALA A 25 15.83 15.97 30.45
C ALA A 25 16.54 16.89 29.45
N SER A 26 16.07 18.14 29.36
CA SER A 26 16.86 19.23 28.78
C SER A 26 17.60 19.92 29.93
N SER A 27 18.79 19.43 30.26
CA SER A 27 19.76 20.18 31.06
C SER A 27 20.28 21.37 30.26
N GLY A 28 20.30 22.54 30.87
CA GLY A 28 20.35 23.83 30.19
C GLY A 28 21.60 24.13 29.35
N LEU A 29 21.36 24.97 28.35
CA LEU A 29 22.32 25.91 27.79
C LEU A 29 21.56 27.22 27.56
N ARG A 30 21.79 28.19 28.46
CA ARG A 30 21.45 29.59 28.23
C ARG A 30 22.36 30.10 27.12
N GLY A 31 21.78 30.46 25.98
CA GLY A 31 22.50 31.07 24.87
C GLY A 31 21.57 31.53 23.75
N ARG A 32 21.03 32.76 23.90
CA ARG A 32 20.38 33.62 22.90
C ARG A 32 19.26 32.99 22.03
N LEU A 33 18.03 33.47 22.28
CA LEU A 33 16.96 33.50 21.27
C LEU A 33 17.47 34.22 20.00
N PRO A 34 17.46 33.60 18.81
CA PRO A 34 17.68 34.32 17.57
C PRO A 34 16.45 35.20 17.32
N GLN A 35 16.60 36.48 17.62
CA GLN A 35 15.66 37.52 17.28
C GLN A 35 15.65 37.64 15.75
N ILE A 36 14.57 37.19 15.10
CA ILE A 36 14.39 37.35 13.65
C ILE A 36 14.06 38.82 13.41
N ALA A 37 15.10 39.64 13.34
CA ALA A 37 15.04 41.02 12.89
C ALA A 37 15.63 41.08 11.49
N GLY A 38 14.77 41.09 10.46
CA GLY A 38 15.19 41.28 9.09
C GLY A 38 14.12 40.90 8.06
N PRO A 39 13.43 41.89 7.45
CA PRO A 39 12.48 41.67 6.34
C PRO A 39 13.10 41.10 5.06
N LEU A 40 14.42 40.89 5.02
CA LEU A 40 15.15 40.37 3.85
C LEU A 40 15.46 38.86 3.92
N MET A 41 15.11 38.16 5.02
CA MET A 41 15.29 36.70 5.13
C MET A 41 14.04 35.88 4.73
N ILE A 42 12.91 36.54 4.43
CA ILE A 42 11.70 35.89 3.87
C ILE A 42 11.88 35.59 2.37
N GLY A 43 12.93 36.11 1.71
CA GLY A 43 13.26 35.81 0.31
C GLY A 43 13.94 34.45 0.07
N ALA A 44 14.29 33.70 1.12
CA ALA A 44 14.99 32.41 1.02
C ALA A 44 14.11 31.22 1.44
N LEU A 45 12.79 31.39 1.42
CA LEU A 45 11.78 30.35 1.72
C LEU A 45 11.10 29.79 0.47
N GLY A 46 11.65 30.08 -0.73
CA GLY A 46 10.99 29.83 -2.01
C GLY A 46 11.57 28.73 -2.92
N VAL A 47 12.68 28.06 -2.58
CA VAL A 47 13.38 27.12 -3.51
C VAL A 47 13.91 25.86 -2.82
N GLY A 48 13.11 25.23 -1.96
CA GLY A 48 13.56 24.08 -1.15
C GLY A 48 12.69 22.82 -1.19
N ALA A 49 11.70 22.72 -2.08
CA ALA A 49 10.70 21.64 -2.07
C ALA A 49 10.86 20.58 -3.18
N LEU A 50 12.00 20.55 -3.89
CA LEU A 50 12.26 19.57 -4.97
C LEU A 50 13.25 18.45 -4.59
N GLY A 51 13.50 18.24 -3.28
CA GLY A 51 14.54 17.30 -2.83
C GLY A 51 14.11 16.22 -1.84
N ALA A 52 12.83 16.15 -1.44
CA ALA A 52 12.38 15.24 -0.38
C ALA A 52 11.81 13.90 -0.90
N GLY A 53 11.59 13.74 -2.21
CA GLY A 53 10.99 12.53 -2.79
C GLY A 53 11.96 11.34 -2.92
N ILE A 54 13.27 11.60 -2.98
CA ILE A 54 14.28 10.56 -3.28
C ILE A 54 14.66 9.74 -2.03
N ALA A 55 14.29 10.19 -0.82
CA ALA A 55 14.66 9.55 0.43
C ALA A 55 13.70 8.43 0.89
N TRP A 56 12.50 8.31 0.30
CA TRP A 56 11.55 7.29 0.75
C TRP A 56 11.88 5.87 0.28
N ARG A 57 12.65 5.72 -0.81
CA ARG A 57 13.12 4.40 -1.29
C ARG A 57 14.22 3.79 -0.42
N ALA A 58 14.77 4.53 0.55
CA ALA A 58 15.76 4.03 1.48
C ALA A 58 15.17 3.56 2.82
N LEU A 59 13.89 3.84 3.09
CA LEU A 59 13.22 3.45 4.34
C LEU A 59 12.16 2.35 4.15
N SER A 60 11.76 2.03 2.91
CA SER A 60 11.10 0.76 2.61
C SER A 60 12.12 -0.36 2.77
N SER A 61 11.89 -1.21 3.78
CA SER A 61 12.83 -2.20 4.28
C SER A 61 13.53 -2.99 3.16
N THR A 62 14.87 -2.95 3.15
CA THR A 62 15.78 -3.77 2.33
C THR A 62 15.76 -5.26 2.66
N ARG A 63 14.67 -5.77 3.26
CA ARG A 63 14.44 -7.16 3.59
C ARG A 63 13.16 -7.62 2.89
N GLY A 64 13.22 -7.79 1.57
CA GLY A 64 12.06 -8.22 0.76
C GLY A 64 11.99 -7.74 -0.69
N THR A 65 12.95 -6.91 -1.16
CA THR A 65 12.90 -6.28 -2.50
C THR A 65 12.72 -7.26 -3.65
N GLY A 66 13.31 -8.46 -3.57
CA GLY A 66 13.18 -9.46 -4.63
C GLY A 66 11.76 -10.03 -4.76
N ARG A 67 11.05 -10.22 -3.64
CA ARG A 67 9.70 -10.78 -3.66
C ARG A 67 8.68 -9.77 -4.15
N THR A 68 8.68 -8.57 -3.58
CA THR A 68 7.79 -7.50 -4.04
C THR A 68 8.00 -7.24 -5.54
N GLN A 69 9.25 -7.18 -6.00
CA GLN A 69 9.54 -7.01 -7.42
C GLN A 69 8.97 -8.14 -8.28
N ARG A 70 9.08 -9.41 -7.86
CA ARG A 70 8.49 -10.53 -8.61
C ARG A 70 6.97 -10.46 -8.70
N PHE A 71 6.28 -9.96 -7.67
CA PHE A 71 4.84 -9.68 -7.77
C PHE A 71 4.52 -8.46 -8.66
N VAL A 72 5.37 -7.43 -8.69
CA VAL A 72 5.26 -6.33 -9.68
C VAL A 72 5.38 -6.90 -11.09
N ASP A 73 6.40 -7.73 -11.34
CA ASP A 73 6.65 -8.35 -12.64
C ASP A 73 5.48 -9.26 -13.05
N LEU A 74 4.93 -10.03 -12.10
CA LEU A 74 3.77 -10.90 -12.31
C LEU A 74 2.50 -10.12 -12.67
N ALA A 75 2.17 -9.07 -11.92
CA ALA A 75 1.01 -8.23 -12.19
C ALA A 75 1.15 -7.47 -13.52
N THR A 76 2.36 -6.98 -13.81
CA THR A 76 2.69 -6.32 -15.08
C THR A 76 2.55 -7.30 -16.25
N ALA A 77 3.07 -8.52 -16.14
CA ALA A 77 2.94 -9.54 -17.18
C ALA A 77 1.47 -9.96 -17.42
N ALA A 78 0.66 -10.05 -16.36
CA ALA A 78 -0.78 -10.31 -16.49
C ALA A 78 -1.50 -9.18 -17.25
N LEU A 79 -1.13 -7.92 -16.99
CA LEU A 79 -1.65 -6.76 -17.71
C LEU A 79 -1.18 -6.73 -19.17
N ASP A 80 0.10 -6.93 -19.43
CA ASP A 80 0.65 -6.85 -20.79
C ASP A 80 0.10 -7.95 -21.70
N SER A 81 -0.15 -9.15 -21.16
CA SER A 81 -0.68 -10.29 -21.92
C SER A 81 -2.18 -10.17 -22.22
N GLY A 82 -3.00 -9.75 -21.26
CA GLY A 82 -4.45 -9.68 -21.42
C GLY A 82 -4.98 -8.32 -21.87
N PHE A 83 -4.21 -7.26 -21.60
CA PHE A 83 -4.68 -5.88 -21.62
C PHE A 83 -3.64 -4.93 -22.23
N PRO A 84 -3.05 -5.21 -23.40
CA PRO A 84 -1.92 -4.46 -23.91
C PRO A 84 -2.25 -2.96 -24.08
N VAL A 85 -1.32 -2.11 -23.65
CA VAL A 85 -1.39 -0.67 -23.91
C VAL A 85 -1.39 -0.47 -25.42
N ARG A 86 -2.51 0.01 -25.96
CA ARG A 86 -2.56 0.41 -27.37
C ARG A 86 -1.77 1.71 -27.50
N ALA A 87 -0.52 1.61 -27.93
CA ALA A 87 0.14 2.73 -28.56
C ALA A 87 -0.74 3.08 -29.77
N HIS A 88 -1.37 4.25 -29.74
CA HIS A 88 -1.98 4.78 -30.95
C HIS A 88 -0.85 4.84 -31.99
N ASP A 89 -1.08 4.27 -33.18
CA ASP A 89 -0.18 4.44 -34.34
C ASP A 89 -0.18 5.94 -34.71
N ALA A 90 0.58 6.74 -33.96
CA ALA A 90 0.68 8.17 -34.14
C ALA A 90 1.91 8.45 -34.99
N ASP A 91 1.71 8.36 -36.29
CA ASP A 91 2.30 9.34 -37.19
C ASP A 91 1.83 10.74 -36.73
N ALA A 92 2.77 11.66 -36.53
CA ALA A 92 2.59 13.07 -36.17
C ALA A 92 1.85 13.43 -34.85
N GLY A 93 2.64 13.75 -33.82
CA GLY A 93 2.26 14.62 -32.70
C GLY A 93 2.31 13.94 -31.33
N GLU A 94 2.89 14.62 -30.34
CA GLU A 94 3.18 14.21 -28.95
C GLU A 94 1.96 13.77 -28.11
N ALA A 95 1.08 12.89 -28.60
CA ALA A 95 0.11 12.19 -27.77
C ALA A 95 0.86 11.20 -26.88
N ARG A 96 0.99 11.54 -25.59
CA ARG A 96 1.60 10.70 -24.55
C ARG A 96 0.93 9.32 -24.62
N ALA A 97 1.69 8.27 -24.95
CA ALA A 97 1.19 6.89 -24.95
C ALA A 97 0.50 6.58 -23.62
N PRO A 98 -0.56 5.74 -23.60
CA PRO A 98 -1.24 5.41 -22.35
C PRO A 98 -0.23 4.82 -21.37
N ARG A 99 -0.14 5.42 -20.19
CA ARG A 99 0.82 5.02 -19.15
C ARG A 99 0.07 4.38 -18.00
N ARG A 100 0.64 3.30 -17.49
CA ARG A 100 0.18 2.59 -16.30
C ARG A 100 1.32 2.47 -15.32
N VAL A 101 1.00 2.59 -14.05
CA VAL A 101 1.95 2.36 -12.96
C VAL A 101 1.37 1.28 -12.07
N VAL A 102 2.18 0.28 -11.74
CA VAL A 102 1.80 -0.84 -10.87
C VAL A 102 2.57 -0.72 -9.58
N HIS A 103 1.85 -0.45 -8.48
CA HIS A 103 2.39 -0.46 -7.15
C HIS A 103 2.03 -1.76 -6.45
N VAL A 104 3.03 -2.45 -5.90
CA VAL A 104 2.81 -3.67 -5.14
C VAL A 104 3.49 -3.57 -3.78
N GLU A 105 2.76 -3.98 -2.75
CA GLU A 105 3.25 -4.18 -1.40
C GLU A 105 2.94 -5.59 -0.93
N VAL A 106 3.95 -6.29 -0.40
CA VAL A 106 3.78 -7.64 0.17
C VAL A 106 3.99 -7.55 1.68
N GLY A 107 2.89 -7.64 2.42
CA GLY A 107 2.87 -7.66 3.88
C GLY A 107 2.93 -9.08 4.42
N GLU A 108 3.94 -9.38 5.23
CA GLU A 108 4.02 -10.66 5.96
C GLU A 108 3.22 -10.56 7.27
N GLY A 109 2.28 -11.49 7.47
CA GLY A 109 1.49 -11.58 8.70
C GLY A 109 2.03 -12.65 9.64
N PHE A 110 2.21 -12.34 10.92
CA PHE A 110 2.51 -13.37 11.93
C PHE A 110 1.31 -14.30 12.12
N GLY A 111 1.44 -15.56 11.68
CA GLY A 111 0.39 -16.57 11.76
C GLY A 111 -0.83 -16.28 10.88
N ARG A 112 -0.71 -15.36 9.91
CA ARG A 112 -1.75 -15.04 8.92
C ARG A 112 -1.16 -15.20 7.52
N PRO A 113 -1.99 -15.51 6.51
CA PRO A 113 -1.59 -15.44 5.11
C PRO A 113 -0.92 -14.09 4.79
N SER A 114 0.09 -14.11 3.93
CA SER A 114 0.71 -12.86 3.48
C SER A 114 -0.29 -12.05 2.65
N LEU A 115 -0.33 -10.74 2.86
CA LEU A 115 -1.18 -9.83 2.11
C LEU A 115 -0.40 -9.26 0.92
N VAL A 116 -0.86 -9.53 -0.29
CA VAL A 116 -0.36 -8.87 -1.50
C VAL A 116 -1.33 -7.75 -1.87
N SER A 117 -0.88 -6.50 -1.76
CA SER A 117 -1.62 -5.31 -2.13
C SER A 117 -1.14 -4.76 -3.46
N ILE A 118 -2.03 -4.62 -4.43
CA ILE A 118 -1.73 -4.20 -5.81
C ILE A 118 -2.61 -3.00 -6.17
N ASP A 119 -2.00 -1.87 -6.48
CA ASP A 119 -2.69 -0.70 -7.00
C ASP A 119 -2.19 -0.43 -8.42
N VAL A 120 -3.11 -0.49 -9.39
CA VAL A 120 -2.83 -0.17 -10.80
C VAL A 120 -3.37 1.21 -11.09
N VAL A 121 -2.48 2.18 -11.29
CA VAL A 121 -2.84 3.56 -11.61
C VAL A 121 -2.82 3.74 -13.12
N VAL A 122 -3.92 4.24 -13.67
CA VAL A 122 -4.13 4.43 -15.10
C VAL A 122 -4.50 5.87 -15.44
N ALA A 123 -4.12 6.31 -16.63
CA ALA A 123 -4.58 7.59 -17.17
C ALA A 123 -6.04 7.50 -17.66
N SER A 124 -6.71 8.66 -17.74
CA SER A 124 -8.05 8.84 -18.33
C SER A 124 -8.15 8.31 -19.77
N SER A 125 -7.07 8.39 -20.53
CA SER A 125 -6.97 7.91 -21.91
C SER A 125 -6.76 6.39 -22.03
N ASP A 126 -6.48 5.71 -20.93
CA ASP A 126 -6.32 4.26 -20.92
C ASP A 126 -7.69 3.58 -20.96
N PHE A 127 -7.81 2.48 -21.69
CA PHE A 127 -9.06 1.71 -21.74
C PHE A 127 -9.41 1.07 -20.38
N LEU A 128 -8.43 0.90 -19.48
CA LEU A 128 -8.68 0.46 -18.11
C LEU A 128 -9.34 1.53 -17.23
N SER A 129 -9.56 2.74 -17.74
CA SER A 129 -10.46 3.71 -17.09
C SER A 129 -11.93 3.28 -17.18
N GLU A 130 -12.29 2.40 -18.12
CA GLU A 130 -13.64 1.86 -18.26
C GLU A 130 -13.88 0.74 -17.26
N HIS A 131 -14.98 0.82 -16.50
CA HIS A 131 -15.30 -0.11 -15.41
C HIS A 131 -15.25 -1.59 -15.84
N GLU A 132 -15.88 -1.96 -16.96
CA GLU A 132 -15.89 -3.37 -17.42
C GLU A 132 -14.49 -3.89 -17.78
N ALA A 133 -13.66 -3.05 -18.41
CA ALA A 133 -12.29 -3.42 -18.76
C ALA A 133 -11.42 -3.54 -17.51
N ALA A 134 -11.58 -2.58 -16.57
CA ALA A 134 -10.90 -2.58 -15.30
C ALA A 134 -11.25 -3.83 -14.46
N THR A 135 -12.53 -4.22 -14.41
CA THR A 135 -12.97 -5.45 -13.71
C THR A 135 -12.32 -6.70 -14.28
N ARG A 136 -12.21 -6.82 -15.62
CA ARG A 136 -11.53 -7.96 -16.25
C ARG A 136 -10.04 -7.98 -15.96
N ALA A 137 -9.39 -6.81 -15.99
CA ALA A 137 -7.97 -6.69 -15.65
C ALA A 137 -7.72 -7.05 -14.18
N LEU A 138 -8.61 -6.61 -13.30
CA LEU A 138 -8.57 -6.94 -11.88
C LEU A 138 -8.68 -8.45 -11.65
N ASP A 139 -9.63 -9.15 -12.28
CA ASP A 139 -9.76 -10.62 -12.18
C ASP A 139 -8.47 -11.33 -12.64
N ALA A 140 -7.89 -10.88 -13.76
CA ALA A 140 -6.66 -11.46 -14.29
C ALA A 140 -5.46 -11.27 -13.34
N ILE A 141 -5.28 -10.07 -12.79
CA ILE A 141 -4.20 -9.78 -11.83
C ILE A 141 -4.41 -10.57 -10.54
N THR A 142 -5.64 -10.60 -10.00
CA THR A 142 -5.96 -11.35 -8.78
C THR A 142 -5.67 -12.84 -8.99
N ARG A 143 -6.11 -13.41 -10.11
CA ARG A 143 -5.85 -14.82 -10.44
C ARG A 143 -4.35 -15.10 -10.58
N ALA A 144 -3.61 -14.25 -11.28
CA ALA A 144 -2.16 -14.41 -11.42
C ALA A 144 -1.47 -14.36 -10.06
N THR A 145 -1.89 -13.44 -9.18
CA THR A 145 -1.36 -13.29 -7.82
C THR A 145 -1.70 -14.50 -6.94
N TRP A 146 -2.91 -15.04 -7.05
CA TRP A 146 -3.30 -16.26 -6.35
C TRP A 146 -2.46 -17.47 -6.81
N ASN A 147 -2.22 -17.60 -8.12
CA ASN A 147 -1.40 -18.65 -8.73
C ASN A 147 0.10 -18.32 -8.75
N ASN A 148 0.57 -17.41 -7.88
CA ASN A 148 1.98 -17.04 -7.85
C ASN A 148 2.87 -18.27 -7.53
N PRO A 149 4.10 -18.34 -8.06
CA PRO A 149 5.00 -19.47 -7.84
C PRO A 149 5.76 -19.42 -6.50
N GLU A 150 5.58 -18.39 -5.68
CA GLU A 150 6.41 -18.15 -4.49
C GLU A 150 5.83 -18.64 -3.18
N MET A 151 4.52 -18.44 -2.98
CA MET A 151 3.86 -18.69 -1.70
C MET A 151 2.37 -18.95 -1.83
N ALA A 152 1.89 -19.87 -1.00
CA ALA A 152 0.48 -20.05 -0.69
C ALA A 152 0.30 -20.38 0.79
N PRO A 153 -0.83 -20.00 1.40
CA PRO A 153 -1.86 -19.13 0.86
C PRO A 153 -1.48 -17.63 0.94
N VAL A 154 -2.06 -16.82 0.05
CA VAL A 154 -1.99 -15.35 0.11
C VAL A 154 -3.39 -14.73 0.18
N SER A 155 -3.50 -13.60 0.87
CA SER A 155 -4.63 -12.69 0.75
C SER A 155 -4.31 -11.64 -0.30
N VAL A 156 -5.30 -11.18 -1.07
CA VAL A 156 -5.09 -10.24 -2.17
C VAL A 156 -5.99 -9.01 -1.99
N ARG A 157 -5.37 -7.82 -1.97
CA ARG A 157 -6.05 -6.54 -2.16
C ARG A 157 -5.64 -6.01 -3.53
N ALA A 158 -6.58 -5.81 -4.44
CA ALA A 158 -6.26 -5.21 -5.73
C ALA A 158 -7.25 -4.10 -6.09
N ARG A 159 -6.74 -3.03 -6.70
CA ARG A 159 -7.55 -1.89 -7.16
C ARG A 159 -7.02 -1.34 -8.48
N VAL A 160 -7.93 -0.85 -9.32
CA VAL A 160 -7.59 -0.01 -10.48
C VAL A 160 -8.01 1.42 -10.16
N LEU A 161 -7.08 2.34 -10.31
CA LEU A 161 -7.18 3.72 -9.88
C LEU A 161 -7.00 4.65 -11.08
N LEU A 162 -7.88 5.64 -11.24
CA LEU A 162 -7.81 6.68 -12.25
C LEU A 162 -7.01 7.88 -11.72
N ALA A 163 -5.93 8.26 -12.40
CA ALA A 163 -5.18 9.46 -12.08
C ALA A 163 -5.93 10.73 -12.53
N HIS A 164 -5.98 11.74 -11.67
CA HIS A 164 -6.58 13.05 -12.01
C HIS A 164 -5.62 13.98 -12.75
N ASP A 165 -4.32 13.84 -12.50
CA ASP A 165 -3.32 14.74 -13.09
C ASP A 165 -2.74 14.13 -14.37
N GLU A 166 -3.23 14.62 -15.51
CA GLU A 166 -2.65 14.31 -16.82
C GLU A 166 -1.25 14.96 -17.00
N ALA A 167 -0.85 15.91 -16.13
CA ALA A 167 0.34 16.75 -16.32
C ALA A 167 1.69 16.10 -15.98
N GLY A 168 1.73 14.79 -15.69
CA GLY A 168 2.83 13.99 -16.23
C GLY A 168 3.69 13.15 -15.29
N ASP A 169 3.26 12.84 -14.07
CA ASP A 169 3.92 11.81 -13.27
C ASP A 169 2.93 10.94 -12.48
N LEU A 170 2.51 9.83 -13.08
CA LEU A 170 1.72 8.78 -12.41
C LEU A 170 2.48 8.15 -11.22
N GLU A 171 3.80 8.30 -11.15
CA GLU A 171 4.64 7.78 -10.06
C GLU A 171 4.81 8.79 -8.91
N ALA A 172 4.30 10.02 -9.05
CA ALA A 172 4.47 11.06 -8.04
C ALA A 172 3.74 10.71 -6.72
N PRO A 173 4.45 10.71 -5.57
CA PRO A 173 3.81 10.51 -4.27
C PRO A 173 2.73 11.57 -4.02
N GLY A 174 1.51 11.13 -3.72
CA GLY A 174 0.38 12.03 -3.44
C GLY A 174 -0.45 12.41 -4.67
N ALA A 175 -0.23 11.76 -5.82
CA ALA A 175 -1.13 11.87 -6.96
C ALA A 175 -2.58 11.55 -6.55
N GLN A 176 -3.49 12.47 -6.83
CA GLN A 176 -4.89 12.27 -6.53
C GLN A 176 -5.47 11.23 -7.49
N THR A 177 -6.03 10.17 -6.93
CA THR A 177 -6.59 9.04 -7.67
C THR A 177 -8.01 8.75 -7.21
N ASP A 178 -8.87 8.35 -8.16
CA ASP A 178 -10.20 7.81 -7.88
C ASP A 178 -10.21 6.31 -8.13
N THR A 179 -10.94 5.55 -7.32
CA THR A 179 -11.12 4.11 -7.53
C THR A 179 -12.08 3.86 -8.69
N VAL A 180 -11.60 3.19 -9.74
CA VAL A 180 -12.44 2.71 -10.86
C VAL A 180 -13.12 1.41 -10.48
N VAL A 181 -12.32 0.45 -9.98
CA VAL A 181 -12.77 -0.85 -9.45
C VAL A 181 -11.87 -1.30 -8.30
N ASP A 182 -12.45 -2.07 -7.39
CA ASP A 182 -11.77 -2.80 -6.33
C ASP A 182 -12.28 -4.25 -6.28
N MET A 183 -11.86 -5.02 -5.27
CA MET A 183 -12.23 -6.42 -5.11
C MET A 183 -13.75 -6.65 -5.02
N SER A 184 -14.54 -5.66 -4.59
CA SER A 184 -16.01 -5.79 -4.56
C SER A 184 -16.62 -5.92 -5.97
N ALA A 185 -15.96 -5.37 -6.99
CA ALA A 185 -16.38 -5.52 -8.39
C ALA A 185 -16.26 -6.97 -8.89
N LEU A 186 -15.43 -7.79 -8.24
CA LEU A 186 -15.33 -9.24 -8.49
C LEU A 186 -16.31 -10.07 -7.66
N GLY A 187 -17.04 -9.43 -6.74
CA GLY A 187 -18.00 -10.08 -5.83
C GLY A 187 -17.41 -10.54 -4.51
N PHE A 188 -16.20 -10.08 -4.13
CA PHE A 188 -15.66 -10.32 -2.78
C PHE A 188 -16.37 -9.46 -1.74
N ALA A 189 -16.43 -9.95 -0.49
CA ALA A 189 -17.17 -9.27 0.57
C ALA A 189 -16.48 -7.98 1.05
N ASP A 190 -15.15 -7.98 1.03
CA ASP A 190 -14.30 -6.88 1.46
C ASP A 190 -13.35 -6.46 0.32
N GLU A 191 -12.65 -5.33 0.48
CA GLU A 191 -11.55 -4.91 -0.41
C GLU A 191 -10.37 -5.89 -0.42
N ILE A 192 -10.33 -6.83 0.52
CA ILE A 192 -9.28 -7.85 0.63
C ILE A 192 -9.93 -9.22 0.44
N ALA A 193 -9.59 -9.90 -0.64
CA ALA A 193 -9.98 -11.29 -0.84
C ALA A 193 -9.13 -12.23 0.03
N ARG A 194 -9.81 -13.03 0.84
CA ARG A 194 -9.20 -14.01 1.74
C ARG A 194 -8.93 -15.32 1.01
N PRO A 195 -8.02 -16.19 1.51
CA PRO A 195 -7.68 -17.43 0.82
C PRO A 195 -8.87 -18.37 0.59
N ASP A 196 -9.84 -18.41 1.50
CA ASP A 196 -11.07 -19.18 1.35
C ASP A 196 -11.93 -18.66 0.20
N GLU A 197 -12.12 -17.34 0.10
CA GLU A 197 -12.86 -16.72 -1.01
C GLU A 197 -12.14 -16.91 -2.37
N LEU A 198 -10.80 -16.80 -2.36
CA LEU A 198 -9.96 -17.04 -3.55
C LEU A 198 -10.02 -18.51 -3.97
N TYR A 199 -10.05 -19.43 -3.01
CA TYR A 199 -10.25 -20.85 -3.27
C TYR A 199 -11.60 -21.14 -3.91
N ASP A 200 -12.68 -20.58 -3.36
CA ASP A 200 -14.03 -20.78 -3.87
C ASP A 200 -14.16 -20.26 -5.32
N ARG A 201 -13.44 -19.18 -5.66
CA ARG A 201 -13.47 -18.59 -7.00
C ARG A 201 -12.53 -19.25 -7.99
N TYR A 202 -11.30 -19.58 -7.59
CA TYR A 202 -10.22 -19.99 -8.51
C TYR A 202 -9.72 -21.42 -8.30
N GLY A 203 -10.10 -22.06 -7.18
CA GLY A 203 -9.57 -23.36 -6.76
C GLY A 203 -8.24 -23.26 -6.03
N ALA A 204 -7.56 -24.40 -5.88
CA ALA A 204 -6.25 -24.46 -5.23
C ALA A 204 -5.20 -23.67 -6.03
N PRO A 205 -4.29 -22.94 -5.36
CA PRO A 205 -3.25 -22.18 -6.02
C PRO A 205 -2.24 -23.10 -6.69
N GLU A 206 -1.67 -22.69 -7.82
CA GLU A 206 -0.74 -23.53 -8.59
C GLU A 206 0.54 -23.91 -7.83
N CYS A 207 1.01 -23.05 -6.92
CA CYS A 207 2.20 -23.35 -6.10
C CYS A 207 1.96 -24.39 -4.99
N ASP A 208 0.70 -24.60 -4.58
CA ASP A 208 0.30 -25.69 -3.68
C ASP A 208 -1.09 -26.23 -4.06
N PRO A 209 -1.17 -27.18 -5.04
CA PRO A 209 -2.43 -27.78 -5.47
C PRO A 209 -3.14 -28.60 -4.38
N ALA A 210 -2.43 -28.97 -3.31
CA ALA A 210 -2.96 -29.72 -2.19
C ALA A 210 -3.56 -28.80 -1.10
N TRP A 211 -3.29 -27.49 -1.15
CA TRP A 211 -3.80 -26.53 -0.18
C TRP A 211 -5.33 -26.46 -0.16
N ARG A 212 -5.92 -26.41 1.04
CA ARG A 212 -7.36 -26.26 1.29
C ARG A 212 -7.57 -25.31 2.47
N PRO A 213 -8.64 -24.50 2.49
CA PRO A 213 -8.97 -23.58 3.59
C PRO A 213 -9.36 -24.30 4.89
#